data_AF-A0A839K257-F1
#
_entry.id   AF-A0A839K257-F1
#
_cell.length_a   1.000
_cell.length_b   1.000
_cell.length_c   1.000
_cell.angle_alpha   90.00
_cell.angle_beta   90.00
_cell.angle_gamma   90.00
#
_symmetry.space_group_name_H-M   'P 1'
#
loop_
_entity.id
_entity.type
_entity.pdbx_description
1 polymer ?
#
loop_
_entity_poly.entity_id
_entity_poly.type
_entity_poly.pdbx_seq_one_letter_code
_entity_poly.pdbx_strand_id
1 'polypeptide(L)'
;MKNKNINWEKIVEKTRKEVVSKFPQLYSSLDFGAYIEADNYFVSYIFHKNDDLKEAENSGLTKTINQYHMQRMEVNGYPIDAINDCYFASQEECEKMYNGNWYYYYK
;
A
#
# COMPACT_ATOMS: atom_id res chain seq x y z
N MET A 1 8.44 22.83 13.51
CA MET A 1 7.42 23.04 12.46
C MET A 1 7.49 21.86 11.49
N LYS A 2 6.50 20.95 11.50
CA LYS A 2 6.37 19.91 10.46
C LYS A 2 6.20 20.63 9.12
N ASN A 3 7.12 20.40 8.18
CA ASN A 3 7.24 21.15 6.93
C ASN A 3 5.95 21.08 6.12
N LYS A 4 5.17 22.17 6.10
CA LYS A 4 3.90 22.34 5.37
C LYS A 4 4.06 22.39 3.83
N ASN A 5 5.27 22.18 3.30
CA ASN A 5 5.60 22.33 1.88
C ASN A 5 6.00 21.03 1.18
N ILE A 6 5.84 19.87 1.82
CA ILE A 6 6.19 18.60 1.18
C ILE A 6 4.94 18.00 0.55
N ASN A 7 5.00 17.76 -0.75
CA ASN A 7 3.90 17.17 -1.50
C ASN A 7 3.90 15.65 -1.28
N TRP A 8 3.37 15.24 -0.13
CA TRP A 8 3.24 13.84 0.28
C TRP A 8 2.49 12.99 -0.73
N GLU A 9 1.45 13.55 -1.34
CA GLU A 9 0.69 12.91 -2.41
C GLU A 9 1.60 12.51 -3.59
N LYS A 10 2.47 13.40 -4.07
CA LYS A 10 3.41 13.07 -5.16
C LYS A 10 4.43 12.01 -4.76
N ILE A 11 4.88 12.01 -3.51
CA ILE A 11 5.83 11.02 -3.00
C ILE A 11 5.17 9.64 -2.94
N VAL A 12 3.97 9.57 -2.37
CA VAL A 12 3.15 8.35 -2.30
C VAL A 12 2.83 7.82 -3.70
N GLU A 13 2.37 8.69 -4.61
CA GLU A 13 2.05 8.33 -5.99
C GLU A 13 3.28 7.78 -6.72
N LYS A 14 4.44 8.44 -6.58
CA LYS A 14 5.70 7.98 -7.17
C LYS A 14 6.11 6.62 -6.62
N THR A 15 6.12 6.46 -5.29
CA THR A 15 6.46 5.20 -4.63
C THR A 15 5.55 4.08 -5.12
N ARG A 16 4.24 4.30 -5.14
CA ARG A 16 3.26 3.33 -5.62
C ARG A 16 3.52 2.87 -7.05
N LYS A 17 3.80 3.81 -7.97
CA LYS A 17 4.17 3.48 -9.36
C LYS A 17 5.42 2.61 -9.43
N GLU A 18 6.43 2.90 -8.61
CA GLU A 18 7.66 2.11 -8.53
C GLU A 18 7.43 0.69 -7.96
N VAL A 19 6.55 0.54 -6.97
CA VAL A 19 6.19 -0.77 -6.40
C VAL A 19 5.39 -1.59 -7.40
N VAL A 20 4.29 -1.07 -7.95
CA VAL A 20 3.44 -1.79 -8.92
C VAL A 20 4.22 -2.16 -10.18
N SER A 21 5.13 -1.30 -10.65
CA SER A 21 6.00 -1.62 -11.79
C SER A 21 7.00 -2.75 -11.50
N LYS A 22 7.37 -2.97 -10.23
CA LYS A 22 8.35 -3.99 -9.85
C LYS A 22 7.69 -5.34 -9.56
N PHE A 23 6.47 -5.34 -9.05
CA PHE A 23 5.76 -6.55 -8.61
C PHE A 23 4.52 -6.79 -9.48
N PRO A 24 4.65 -7.51 -10.60
CA PRO A 24 3.54 -7.76 -11.53
C PRO A 24 2.42 -8.63 -10.93
N GLN A 25 2.65 -9.27 -9.78
CA GLN A 25 1.64 -10.02 -9.03
C GLN A 25 0.56 -9.11 -8.43
N LEU A 26 0.87 -7.82 -8.26
CA LEU A 26 -0.08 -6.86 -7.72
C LEU A 26 -1.09 -6.45 -8.79
N TYR A 27 -2.36 -6.61 -8.45
CA TYR A 27 -3.48 -6.18 -9.27
C TYR A 27 -3.74 -4.67 -9.14
N SER A 28 -3.66 -4.14 -7.92
CA SER A 28 -3.92 -2.73 -7.64
C SER A 28 -3.29 -2.30 -6.31
N SER A 29 -3.53 -1.05 -5.93
CA SER A 29 -3.18 -0.51 -4.61
C SER A 29 -4.18 0.56 -4.18
N LEU A 30 -4.38 0.68 -2.88
CA LEU A 30 -5.24 1.67 -2.24
C LEU A 30 -4.42 2.49 -1.23
N ASP A 31 -4.48 3.81 -1.35
CA ASP A 31 -3.76 4.75 -0.49
C ASP A 31 -4.74 5.48 0.42
N PHE A 32 -4.42 5.55 1.71
CA PHE A 32 -5.26 6.21 2.72
C PHE A 32 -4.44 7.22 3.52
N GLY A 33 -5.06 8.33 3.93
CA GLY A 33 -4.48 9.26 4.92
C GLY A 33 -3.33 10.17 4.46
N ALA A 34 -2.65 9.88 3.34
CA ALA A 34 -1.50 10.65 2.82
C ALA A 34 -1.74 12.17 2.66
N TYR A 35 -2.99 12.57 2.43
CA TYR A 35 -3.41 13.93 2.12
C TYR A 35 -3.87 14.74 3.35
N ILE A 36 -3.91 14.13 4.53
CA ILE A 36 -4.35 14.78 5.78
C ILE A 36 -3.13 15.07 6.65
N GLU A 37 -2.42 14.01 7.07
CA GLU A 37 -1.17 14.09 7.83
C GLU A 37 -0.31 12.87 7.47
N ALA A 38 1.00 13.02 7.48
CA ALA A 38 1.90 11.91 7.14
C ALA A 38 1.67 10.69 8.05
N ASP A 39 1.43 10.94 9.34
CA ASP A 39 1.25 9.94 10.40
C ASP A 39 -0.03 9.11 10.25
N ASN A 40 -0.91 9.44 9.30
CA ASN A 40 -2.14 8.70 9.00
C ASN A 40 -2.01 7.82 7.76
N TYR A 41 -0.83 7.78 7.13
CA TYR A 41 -0.67 7.05 5.88
C TYR A 41 -0.59 5.54 6.11
N PHE A 42 -1.40 4.82 5.34
CA PHE A 42 -1.18 3.41 5.05
C PHE A 42 -1.50 3.13 3.59
N VAL A 43 -0.89 2.07 3.07
CA VAL A 43 -1.20 1.51 1.75
C VAL A 43 -1.73 0.10 1.93
N SER A 44 -2.63 -0.30 1.04
CA SER A 44 -2.94 -1.71 0.83
C SER A 44 -2.64 -2.12 -0.60
N TYR A 45 -1.82 -3.17 -0.75
CA TYR A 45 -1.52 -3.77 -2.04
C TYR A 45 -2.47 -4.93 -2.32
N ILE A 46 -3.10 -4.89 -3.49
CA ILE A 46 -4.22 -5.77 -3.81
C ILE A 46 -3.75 -6.85 -4.77
N PHE A 47 -3.93 -8.12 -4.38
CA PHE A 47 -3.84 -9.27 -5.27
C PHE A 47 -5.19 -9.52 -5.94
N HIS A 48 -5.19 -10.15 -7.11
CA HIS A 48 -6.45 -10.41 -7.80
C HIS A 48 -7.27 -11.49 -7.07
N LYS A 49 -6.61 -12.58 -6.66
CA LYS A 49 -7.25 -13.74 -6.01
C LYS A 49 -6.71 -14.00 -4.61
N ASN A 50 -7.51 -14.72 -3.82
CA ASN A 50 -7.12 -15.19 -2.49
C ASN A 50 -5.92 -16.13 -2.53
N ASP A 51 -5.87 -17.02 -3.51
CA ASP A 51 -4.75 -17.98 -3.63
C ASP A 51 -3.43 -17.28 -3.97
N ASP A 52 -3.46 -16.24 -4.81
CA ASP A 52 -2.27 -15.44 -5.15
C ASP A 52 -1.73 -14.73 -3.90
N LEU A 53 -2.62 -14.15 -3.09
CA LEU A 53 -2.25 -13.53 -1.81
C LEU A 53 -1.64 -14.56 -0.86
N LYS A 54 -2.29 -15.71 -0.69
CA LYS A 54 -1.82 -16.77 0.19
C LYS A 54 -0.47 -17.34 -0.25
N GLU A 55 -0.23 -17.49 -1.55
CA GLU A 55 1.07 -17.88 -2.08
C GLU A 55 2.14 -16.80 -1.79
N ALA A 56 1.78 -15.52 -1.97
CA ALA A 56 2.67 -14.40 -1.68
C ALA A 56 3.04 -14.32 -0.19
N GLU A 57 2.11 -14.62 0.71
CA GLU A 57 2.36 -14.73 2.15
C GLU A 57 3.30 -15.89 2.46
N ASN A 58 3.00 -17.09 1.95
CA ASN A 58 3.79 -18.29 2.20
C ASN A 58 5.22 -18.21 1.66
N SER A 59 5.41 -17.53 0.53
CA SER A 59 6.72 -17.32 -0.09
C SER A 59 7.51 -16.16 0.53
N GLY A 60 6.89 -15.33 1.37
CA GLY A 60 7.49 -14.11 1.91
C GLY A 60 7.56 -12.94 0.91
N LEU A 61 6.84 -13.03 -0.21
CA LEU A 61 6.74 -11.95 -1.19
C LEU A 61 6.09 -10.70 -0.58
N THR A 62 5.08 -10.84 0.27
CA THR A 62 4.44 -9.70 0.97
C THR A 62 5.45 -8.91 1.81
N LYS A 63 6.34 -9.61 2.53
CA LYS A 63 7.45 -8.98 3.26
C LYS A 63 8.41 -8.26 2.33
N THR A 64 8.74 -8.85 1.20
CA THR A 64 9.62 -8.25 0.17
C THR A 64 9.01 -6.98 -0.43
N ILE A 65 7.70 -6.99 -0.70
CA ILE A 65 6.96 -5.82 -1.20
C ILE A 65 6.97 -4.71 -0.16
N ASN A 66 6.65 -5.04 1.10
CA ASN A 66 6.64 -4.08 2.20
C ASN A 66 8.03 -3.43 2.38
N GLN A 67 9.10 -4.23 2.46
CA GLN A 67 10.47 -3.71 2.56
C GLN A 67 10.82 -2.78 1.40
N TYR A 68 10.45 -3.13 0.17
CA TYR A 68 10.69 -2.27 -0.98
C TYR A 68 9.87 -0.99 -0.92
N HIS A 69 8.60 -1.05 -0.52
CA HIS A 69 7.75 0.12 -0.31
C HIS A 69 8.40 1.09 0.69
N MET A 70 8.79 0.60 1.87
CA MET A 70 9.43 1.41 2.91
C MET A 70 10.73 2.06 2.41
N GLN A 71 11.56 1.29 1.70
CA GLN A 71 12.79 1.82 1.09
C GLN A 71 12.48 2.93 0.07
N ARG A 72 11.46 2.76 -0.76
CA ARG A 72 11.08 3.78 -1.76
C ARG A 72 10.48 5.02 -1.11
N MET A 73 9.70 4.86 -0.04
CA MET A 73 9.20 5.98 0.76
C MET A 73 10.33 6.81 1.34
N GLU A 74 11.31 6.17 1.98
CA GLU A 74 12.50 6.85 2.50
C GLU A 74 13.27 7.58 1.39
N VAL A 75 13.59 6.90 0.29
CA VAL A 75 14.32 7.47 -0.85
C VAL A 75 13.58 8.64 -1.49
N ASN A 76 12.26 8.56 -1.56
CA ASN A 76 11.43 9.63 -2.12
C ASN A 76 11.16 10.76 -1.10
N GLY A 77 11.66 10.64 0.13
CA GLY A 77 11.65 11.70 1.14
C GLY A 77 10.44 11.69 2.08
N TYR A 78 9.69 10.58 2.14
CA TYR A 78 8.61 10.39 3.10
C TYR A 78 9.15 10.07 4.50
N PRO A 79 8.59 10.62 5.59
CA PRO A 79 8.96 10.25 6.94
C PRO A 79 8.50 8.81 7.25
N ILE A 80 9.43 7.86 7.27
CA ILE A 80 9.11 6.43 7.48
C ILE A 80 8.44 6.15 8.83
N ASP A 81 8.78 6.91 9.87
CA ASP A 81 8.19 6.78 11.21
C ASP A 81 6.71 7.18 11.25
N ALA A 82 6.21 7.80 10.17
CA ALA A 82 4.82 8.21 10.02
C ALA A 82 3.97 7.15 9.30
N ILE A 83 4.58 6.09 8.74
CA ILE A 83 3.87 5.05 8.03
C ILE A 83 3.32 4.05 9.04
N ASN A 84 2.00 3.93 9.13
CA ASN A 84 1.37 3.06 10.10
C ASN A 84 1.50 1.58 9.71
N ASP A 85 1.24 1.24 8.45
CA ASP A 85 1.34 -0.13 7.95
C ASP A 85 1.34 -0.22 6.41
N CYS A 86 1.72 -1.39 5.91
CA CYS A 86 1.58 -1.83 4.52
C CYS A 86 0.75 -3.12 4.50
N TYR A 87 -0.54 -2.99 4.22
CA TYR A 87 -1.48 -4.10 4.20
C TYR A 87 -1.49 -4.83 2.86
N PHE A 88 -2.03 -6.05 2.88
CA PHE A 88 -2.26 -6.86 1.70
C PHE A 88 -3.68 -7.44 1.76
N ALA A 89 -4.39 -7.36 0.64
CA ALA A 89 -5.75 -7.86 0.51
C ALA A 89 -5.97 -8.45 -0.89
N SER A 90 -7.07 -9.17 -1.09
CA SER A 90 -7.46 -9.64 -2.41
C SER A 90 -8.74 -8.95 -2.90
N GLN A 91 -8.80 -8.70 -4.21
CA GLN A 91 -10.02 -8.20 -4.85
C GLN A 91 -11.16 -9.22 -4.70
N GLU A 92 -10.87 -10.51 -4.86
CA GLU A 92 -11.84 -11.60 -4.69
C GLU A 92 -12.52 -11.60 -3.31
N GLU A 93 -11.76 -11.40 -2.23
CA GLU A 93 -12.33 -11.31 -0.87
C GLU A 93 -13.24 -10.09 -0.75
N CYS A 94 -12.77 -8.93 -1.22
CA CYS A 94 -13.55 -7.69 -1.18
C CYS A 94 -14.88 -7.83 -1.94
N GLU A 95 -14.85 -8.44 -3.13
CA GLU A 95 -16.05 -8.73 -3.93
C GLU A 95 -17.00 -9.68 -3.21
N LYS A 96 -16.48 -10.78 -2.67
CA LYS A 96 -17.30 -11.83 -2.04
C LYS A 96 -17.93 -11.40 -0.72
N MET A 97 -17.16 -10.69 0.12
CA MET A 97 -17.55 -10.39 1.50
C MET A 97 -18.16 -9.00 1.65
N TYR A 98 -17.79 -8.07 0.77
CA TYR A 98 -18.15 -6.65 0.88
C TYR A 98 -18.71 -6.05 -0.42
N ASN A 99 -19.06 -6.90 -1.40
CA ASN A 99 -19.61 -6.49 -2.69
C ASN A 99 -18.70 -5.48 -3.44
N GLY A 100 -17.38 -5.68 -3.31
CA GLY A 100 -16.34 -4.85 -3.94
C GLY A 100 -16.14 -3.50 -3.27
N ASN A 101 -16.75 -3.28 -2.10
CA ASN A 101 -16.68 -2.00 -1.40
C ASN A 101 -15.52 -1.97 -0.40
N TRP A 102 -14.42 -1.36 -0.84
CA TRP A 102 -13.21 -1.18 -0.04
C TRP A 102 -13.42 -0.31 1.21
N TYR A 103 -14.41 0.58 1.24
CA TYR A 103 -14.74 1.32 2.46
C TYR A 103 -15.24 0.38 3.56
N TYR A 104 -16.09 -0.60 3.22
CA TYR A 104 -16.57 -1.58 4.21
C TYR A 104 -15.52 -2.64 4.56
N TYR A 105 -14.59 -2.93 3.67
CA TYR A 105 -13.47 -3.85 3.94
C TYR A 105 -12.56 -3.33 5.08
N TYR A 106 -12.26 -2.03 5.09
CA TYR A 106 -11.37 -1.41 6.09
C TYR A 106 -12.10 -0.69 7.24
N LYS A 107 -13.42 -0.88 7.37
CA LYS A 107 -14.23 -0.21 8.40
C LYS A 107 -14.13 -0.88 9.77
#